data_AF-A0A7J6PT68-F1
#
_entry.id   AF-A0A7J6PT68-F1
#
_cell.length_a   1.000
_cell.length_b   1.000
_cell.length_c   1.000
_cell.angle_alpha   90.00
_cell.angle_beta   90.00
_cell.angle_gamma   90.00
#
_symmetry.space_group_name_H-M   'P 1'
#
loop_
_entity.id
_entity.type
_entity.pdbx_description
1 polymer ?
#
loop_
_entity_poly.entity_id
_entity_poly.type
_entity_poly.pdbx_seq_one_letter_code
_entity_poly.pdbx_strand_id
1 'polypeptide(L)'
;FEKIIANLETDPSADAVKWAENSIYGMADCLVAKKDSQRLFGLQKELRPVLTLMAKAKTAKIVRTLIDKLAEIDGATDLQIKACEECIEWCREGKRSFLRHRVETRLADLELQIHQYNKALEILTGLVKEVKKIDDKLLLVEIHVIETKVHFALQNIPRAKASLTAAKTNANAIHCPPLMQAEMDLLSGVISCRENDYRTAYSYFYEAFEAFNLQHDRRRAEQSLK
;
A
#
# COMPACT_ATOMS: atom_id res chain seq x y z
N PHE A 1 -3.98 -27.39 -0.61
CA PHE A 1 -3.64 -26.84 0.72
C PHE A 1 -3.30 -27.91 1.75
N GLU A 2 -4.01 -29.03 1.78
CA GLU A 2 -3.74 -30.13 2.73
C GLU A 2 -2.28 -30.63 2.72
N LYS A 3 -1.65 -30.79 1.55
CA LYS A 3 -0.22 -31.15 1.47
C LYS A 3 0.73 -30.07 2.01
N ILE A 4 0.37 -28.79 1.92
CA ILE A 4 1.16 -27.68 2.46
C ILE A 4 1.02 -27.63 3.98
N ILE A 5 -0.22 -27.80 4.48
CA ILE A 5 -0.54 -27.84 5.91
C ILE A 5 0.16 -29.03 6.56
N ALA A 6 -0.04 -30.23 6.01
CA ALA A 6 0.58 -31.45 6.52
C ALA A 6 2.11 -31.33 6.57
N ASN A 7 2.75 -30.78 5.53
CA ASN A 7 4.21 -30.63 5.50
C ASN A 7 4.73 -29.60 6.53
N LEU A 8 4.01 -28.48 6.72
CA LEU A 8 4.35 -27.48 7.73
C LEU A 8 4.11 -27.96 9.18
N GLU A 9 3.15 -28.87 9.37
CA GLU A 9 2.89 -29.51 10.67
C GLU A 9 3.90 -30.63 10.99
N THR A 10 4.37 -31.37 9.98
CA THR A 10 5.32 -32.48 10.17
C THR A 10 6.79 -32.05 10.23
N ASP A 11 7.19 -31.03 9.47
CA ASP A 11 8.55 -30.47 9.51
C ASP A 11 8.52 -28.96 9.22
N PRO A 12 8.48 -28.10 10.26
CA PRO A 12 8.50 -26.64 10.12
C PRO A 12 9.92 -26.12 9.80
N SER A 13 10.66 -26.82 8.94
CA SER A 13 11.98 -26.39 8.48
C SER A 13 11.88 -25.11 7.63
N ALA A 14 12.96 -24.33 7.62
CA ALA A 14 13.02 -23.10 6.83
C ALA A 14 12.76 -23.35 5.33
N ASP A 15 13.07 -24.54 4.84
CA ASP A 15 12.87 -24.93 3.45
C ASP A 15 11.42 -25.33 3.16
N ALA A 16 10.73 -25.99 4.10
CA ALA A 16 9.29 -26.24 3.98
C ALA A 16 8.48 -24.94 3.92
N VAL A 17 8.85 -23.94 4.75
CA VAL A 17 8.23 -22.60 4.75
C VAL A 17 8.47 -21.87 3.43
N LYS A 18 9.69 -21.92 2.88
CA LYS A 18 10.00 -21.33 1.56
C LYS A 18 9.26 -22.03 0.43
N TRP A 19 9.18 -23.35 0.46
CA TRP A 19 8.46 -24.13 -0.54
C TRP A 19 6.96 -23.80 -0.53
N ALA A 20 6.37 -23.67 0.66
CA ALA A 20 5.00 -23.21 0.83
C ALA A 20 4.81 -21.80 0.27
N GLU A 21 5.69 -20.84 0.61
CA GLU A 21 5.66 -19.47 0.09
C GLU A 21 5.70 -19.44 -1.45
N ASN A 22 6.65 -20.16 -2.07
CA ASN A 22 6.78 -20.22 -3.53
C ASN A 22 5.58 -20.89 -4.20
N SER A 23 5.01 -21.93 -3.57
CA SER A 23 3.80 -22.59 -4.09
C SER A 23 2.61 -21.64 -4.09
N ILE A 24 2.45 -20.85 -3.03
CA ILE A 24 1.38 -19.83 -2.94
C ILE A 24 1.54 -18.78 -4.03
N TYR A 25 2.76 -18.27 -4.24
CA TYR A 25 3.01 -17.30 -5.31
C TYR A 25 2.77 -17.89 -6.70
N GLY A 26 3.25 -19.10 -6.98
CA GLY A 26 3.01 -19.75 -8.26
C GLY A 26 1.52 -20.00 -8.54
N MET A 27 0.73 -20.32 -7.50
CA MET A 27 -0.72 -20.40 -7.61
C MET A 27 -1.35 -19.04 -7.90
N ALA A 28 -0.93 -17.99 -7.19
CA ALA A 28 -1.42 -16.63 -7.41
C ALA A 28 -1.13 -16.16 -8.84
N ASP A 29 0.10 -16.37 -9.34
CA ASP A 29 0.50 -16.01 -10.71
C ASP A 29 -0.33 -16.77 -11.76
N CYS A 30 -0.62 -18.06 -11.53
CA CYS A 30 -1.48 -18.83 -12.42
C CYS A 30 -2.92 -18.29 -12.46
N LEU A 31 -3.46 -17.84 -11.31
CA LEU A 31 -4.79 -17.26 -11.22
C LEU A 31 -4.87 -15.87 -11.88
N VAL A 32 -3.81 -15.05 -11.73
CA VAL A 32 -3.68 -13.78 -12.45
C VAL A 32 -3.62 -14.00 -13.95
N ALA A 33 -2.84 -14.97 -14.42
CA ALA A 33 -2.76 -15.32 -15.85
C ALA A 33 -4.12 -15.77 -16.42
N LYS A 34 -4.97 -16.40 -15.59
CA LYS A 34 -6.35 -16.78 -15.96
C LYS A 34 -7.37 -15.66 -15.77
N LYS A 35 -6.96 -14.50 -15.25
CA LYS A 35 -7.84 -13.36 -14.88
C LYS A 35 -8.97 -13.76 -13.92
N ASP A 36 -8.75 -14.76 -13.07
CA ASP A 36 -9.76 -15.26 -12.14
C ASP A 36 -9.64 -14.58 -10.76
N SER A 37 -10.19 -13.37 -10.68
CA SER A 37 -10.16 -12.55 -9.46
C SER A 37 -10.98 -13.15 -8.31
N GLN A 38 -12.07 -13.87 -8.61
CA GLN A 38 -12.90 -14.52 -7.60
C GLN A 38 -12.15 -15.67 -6.92
N ARG A 39 -11.44 -16.48 -7.70
CA ARG A 39 -10.67 -17.59 -7.13
C ARG A 39 -9.43 -17.12 -6.39
N LEU A 40 -8.81 -16.01 -6.81
CA LEU A 40 -7.72 -15.39 -6.06
C LEU A 40 -8.20 -14.80 -4.72
N PHE A 41 -9.41 -14.24 -4.68
CA PHE A 41 -10.06 -13.83 -3.44
C PHE A 41 -10.37 -15.04 -2.53
N GLY A 42 -10.93 -16.12 -3.09
CA GLY A 42 -11.17 -17.36 -2.35
C GLY A 42 -9.89 -17.98 -1.76
N LEU A 43 -8.80 -17.93 -2.53
CA LEU A 43 -7.48 -18.40 -2.12
C LEU A 43 -7.00 -17.72 -0.83
N GLN A 44 -7.25 -16.41 -0.66
CA GLN A 44 -6.86 -15.69 0.55
C GLN A 44 -7.55 -16.26 1.81
N LYS A 45 -8.80 -16.71 1.69
CA LYS A 45 -9.54 -17.37 2.79
C LYS A 45 -8.98 -18.75 3.09
N GLU A 46 -8.78 -19.55 2.05
CA GLU A 46 -8.25 -20.92 2.16
C GLU A 46 -6.83 -20.96 2.74
N LEU A 47 -6.07 -19.88 2.57
CA LEU A 47 -4.72 -19.75 3.10
C LEU A 47 -4.65 -19.34 4.59
N ARG A 48 -5.74 -18.85 5.21
CA ARG A 48 -5.71 -18.39 6.61
C ARG A 48 -5.17 -19.44 7.62
N PRO A 49 -5.54 -20.74 7.52
CA PRO A 49 -4.97 -21.78 8.38
C PRO A 49 -3.46 -21.92 8.18
N VAL A 50 -3.00 -21.98 6.92
CA VAL A 50 -1.56 -22.07 6.56
C VAL A 50 -0.79 -20.86 7.09
N LEU A 51 -1.32 -19.65 6.92
CA LEU A 51 -0.69 -18.40 7.32
C LEU A 51 -0.59 -18.24 8.85
N THR A 52 -1.38 -19.00 9.61
CA THR A 52 -1.32 -19.01 11.08
C THR A 52 -0.18 -19.88 11.61
N LEU A 53 0.26 -20.87 10.83
CA LEU A 53 1.43 -21.71 11.13
C LEU A 53 2.77 -21.00 10.81
N MET A 54 2.73 -19.91 10.05
CA MET A 54 3.92 -19.18 9.62
C MET A 54 4.26 -18.00 10.54
N ALA A 55 5.52 -17.55 10.50
CA ALA A 55 5.96 -16.36 11.20
C ALA A 55 5.23 -15.09 10.70
N LYS A 56 4.90 -14.17 11.62
CA LYS A 56 4.12 -12.95 11.33
C LYS A 56 4.65 -12.12 10.16
N ALA A 57 5.98 -11.96 10.05
CA ALA A 57 6.60 -11.20 8.97
C ALA A 57 6.39 -11.85 7.59
N LYS A 58 6.46 -13.18 7.52
CA LYS A 58 6.22 -13.95 6.29
C LYS A 58 4.76 -13.90 5.88
N THR A 59 3.86 -14.09 6.85
CA THR A 59 2.42 -13.91 6.64
C THR A 59 2.10 -12.52 6.10
N ALA A 60 2.68 -11.47 6.68
CA ALA A 60 2.47 -10.10 6.22
C ALA A 60 3.01 -9.86 4.80
N LYS A 61 4.10 -10.53 4.40
CA LYS A 61 4.60 -10.47 3.03
C LYS A 61 3.64 -11.15 2.06
N ILE A 62 3.24 -12.39 2.35
CA ILE A 62 2.36 -13.18 1.47
C ILE A 62 1.02 -12.47 1.26
N VAL A 63 0.37 -12.01 2.34
CA VAL A 63 -0.92 -11.32 2.25
C VAL A 63 -0.84 -10.07 1.39
N ARG A 64 0.22 -9.24 1.55
CA ARG A 64 0.41 -8.05 0.72
C ARG A 64 0.59 -8.41 -0.75
N THR A 65 1.45 -9.39 -1.05
CA THR A 65 1.67 -9.86 -2.42
C THR A 65 0.36 -10.35 -3.06
N LEU A 66 -0.49 -11.07 -2.33
CA LEU A 66 -1.78 -11.53 -2.86
C LEU A 66 -2.74 -10.38 -3.17
N ILE A 67 -2.79 -9.35 -2.31
CA ILE A 67 -3.60 -8.14 -2.54
C ILE A 67 -3.07 -7.35 -3.74
N ASP A 68 -1.75 -7.27 -3.92
CA ASP A 68 -1.16 -6.61 -5.08
C ASP A 68 -1.39 -7.40 -6.37
N LYS A 69 -1.38 -8.73 -6.31
CA LYS A 69 -1.74 -9.60 -7.44
C LYS A 69 -3.19 -9.45 -7.87
N LEU A 70 -4.11 -9.18 -6.92
CA LEU A 70 -5.50 -8.82 -7.26
C LEU A 70 -5.56 -7.50 -8.04
N ALA A 71 -4.68 -6.55 -7.76
CA ALA A 71 -4.62 -5.27 -8.48
C ALA A 71 -4.12 -5.41 -9.93
N GLU A 72 -3.42 -6.50 -10.26
CA GLU A 72 -2.97 -6.79 -11.64
C GLU A 72 -4.14 -7.22 -12.56
N ILE A 73 -5.30 -7.59 -12.00
CA ILE A 73 -6.47 -8.03 -12.76
C ILE A 73 -7.41 -6.84 -12.99
N ASP A 74 -7.64 -6.49 -14.26
CA ASP A 74 -8.54 -5.40 -14.64
C ASP A 74 -9.96 -5.61 -14.07
N GLY A 75 -10.53 -4.57 -13.45
CA GLY A 75 -11.89 -4.59 -12.90
C GLY A 75 -12.05 -5.31 -11.56
N ALA A 76 -10.96 -5.73 -10.91
CA ALA A 76 -11.01 -6.42 -9.62
C ALA A 76 -11.02 -5.48 -8.39
N THR A 77 -11.14 -4.16 -8.56
CA THR A 77 -11.07 -3.17 -7.47
C THR A 77 -12.07 -3.45 -6.35
N ASP A 78 -13.32 -3.77 -6.67
CA ASP A 78 -14.35 -4.10 -5.67
C ASP A 78 -14.01 -5.36 -4.87
N LEU A 79 -13.42 -6.37 -5.53
CA LEU A 79 -12.96 -7.58 -4.87
C LEU A 79 -11.72 -7.32 -4.02
N GLN A 80 -10.85 -6.41 -4.45
CA GLN A 80 -9.67 -6.00 -3.70
C GLN A 80 -10.05 -5.24 -2.43
N ILE A 81 -11.06 -4.37 -2.49
CA ILE A 81 -11.61 -3.69 -1.31
C ILE A 81 -12.16 -4.73 -0.32
N LYS A 82 -12.99 -5.66 -0.77
CA LYS A 82 -13.50 -6.76 0.07
C LYS A 82 -12.38 -7.61 0.66
N ALA A 83 -11.34 -7.91 -0.13
CA ALA A 83 -10.14 -8.64 0.32
C ALA A 83 -9.42 -7.91 1.47
N CYS A 84 -9.30 -6.59 1.37
CA CYS A 84 -8.73 -5.75 2.40
C CYS A 84 -9.61 -5.74 3.67
N GLU A 85 -10.91 -5.50 3.54
CA GLU A 85 -11.86 -5.48 4.66
C GLU A 85 -11.83 -6.80 5.46
N GLU A 86 -11.96 -7.94 4.78
CA GLU A 86 -11.92 -9.24 5.43
C GLU A 86 -10.55 -9.57 6.04
N CYS A 87 -9.47 -9.09 5.42
CA CYS A 87 -8.14 -9.24 5.98
C CYS A 87 -7.95 -8.39 7.24
N ILE A 88 -8.55 -7.20 7.30
CA ILE A 88 -8.55 -6.33 8.49
C ILE A 88 -9.27 -7.02 9.64
N GLU A 89 -10.45 -7.60 9.40
CA GLU A 89 -11.19 -8.37 10.39
C GLU A 89 -10.36 -9.53 10.94
N TRP A 90 -9.75 -10.33 10.06
CA TRP A 90 -8.86 -11.42 10.46
C TRP A 90 -7.62 -10.93 11.24
N CYS A 91 -7.08 -9.77 10.90
CA CYS A 91 -5.96 -9.17 11.64
C CYS A 91 -6.40 -8.68 13.03
N ARG A 92 -7.64 -8.21 13.19
CA ARG A 92 -8.20 -7.81 14.50
C ARG A 92 -8.34 -9.03 15.42
N GLU A 93 -8.88 -10.14 14.90
CA GLU A 93 -9.00 -11.40 15.64
C GLU A 93 -7.62 -11.94 16.06
N GLY A 94 -6.66 -11.94 15.13
CA GLY A 94 -5.30 -12.44 15.36
C GLY A 94 -4.35 -11.47 16.09
N LYS A 95 -4.83 -10.30 16.54
CA LYS A 95 -4.02 -9.22 17.12
C LYS A 95 -2.77 -8.86 16.29
N ARG A 96 -2.89 -8.86 14.96
CA ARG A 96 -1.80 -8.58 13.99
C ARG A 96 -1.80 -7.09 13.59
N SER A 97 -1.49 -6.19 14.52
CA SER A 97 -1.58 -4.73 14.33
C SER A 97 -0.79 -4.20 13.14
N PHE A 98 0.48 -4.59 12.98
CA PHE A 98 1.33 -4.10 11.88
C PHE A 98 0.79 -4.46 10.49
N LEU A 99 0.31 -5.71 10.33
CA LEU A 99 -0.31 -6.12 9.07
C LEU A 99 -1.61 -5.36 8.84
N ARG A 100 -2.44 -5.22 9.89
CA ARG A 100 -3.67 -4.44 9.83
C ARG A 100 -3.42 -3.03 9.34
N HIS A 101 -2.46 -2.32 9.93
CA HIS A 101 -2.15 -0.93 9.54
C HIS A 101 -1.75 -0.83 8.06
N ARG A 102 -0.93 -1.77 7.57
CA ARG A 102 -0.52 -1.79 6.15
C ARG A 102 -1.70 -2.07 5.22
N VAL A 103 -2.61 -2.98 5.60
CA VAL A 103 -3.81 -3.28 4.81
C VAL A 103 -4.82 -2.13 4.86
N GLU A 104 -5.00 -1.47 6.01
CA GLU A 104 -5.84 -0.27 6.16
C GLU A 104 -5.29 0.90 5.32
N THR A 105 -3.97 1.11 5.29
CA THR A 105 -3.34 2.11 4.40
C THR A 105 -3.62 1.79 2.93
N ARG A 106 -3.53 0.52 2.54
CA ARG A 106 -3.84 0.08 1.17
C ARG A 106 -5.32 0.25 0.84
N LEU A 107 -6.21 -0.06 1.78
CA LEU A 107 -7.64 0.15 1.62
C LEU A 107 -7.96 1.64 1.41
N ALA A 108 -7.34 2.54 2.16
CA ALA A 108 -7.53 3.98 1.97
C ALA A 108 -7.08 4.47 0.58
N ASP A 109 -6.00 3.90 0.03
CA ASP A 109 -5.55 4.18 -1.34
C ASP A 109 -6.54 3.66 -2.39
N LEU A 110 -7.17 2.50 -2.17
CA LEU A 110 -8.23 1.98 -3.05
C LEU A 110 -9.51 2.81 -2.99
N GLU A 111 -9.93 3.21 -1.79
CA GLU A 111 -11.08 4.11 -1.59
C GLU A 111 -10.86 5.47 -2.28
N LEU A 112 -9.61 5.97 -2.31
CA LEU A 112 -9.25 7.15 -3.09
C LEU A 112 -9.45 6.93 -4.60
N GLN A 113 -9.07 5.76 -5.14
CA GLN A 113 -9.23 5.44 -6.56
C GLN A 113 -10.69 5.37 -7.01
N ILE A 114 -11.59 4.89 -6.14
CA ILE A 114 -13.03 4.85 -6.39
C ILE A 114 -13.76 6.13 -5.96
N HIS A 115 -13.02 7.22 -5.71
CA HIS A 115 -13.54 8.54 -5.34
C HIS A 115 -14.32 8.58 -4.00
N GLN A 116 -14.13 7.61 -3.12
CA GLN A 116 -14.75 7.56 -1.79
C GLN A 116 -13.91 8.29 -0.73
N TYR A 117 -13.72 9.59 -0.94
CA TYR A 117 -12.81 10.42 -0.15
C TYR A 117 -13.12 10.45 1.35
N ASN A 118 -14.40 10.46 1.73
CA ASN A 118 -14.80 10.51 3.15
C ASN A 118 -14.42 9.23 3.90
N LYS A 119 -14.63 8.06 3.27
CA LYS A 119 -14.22 6.77 3.84
C LYS A 119 -12.71 6.69 3.98
N ALA A 120 -11.97 7.11 2.94
CA ALA A 120 -10.52 7.17 2.99
C ALA A 120 -10.01 8.05 4.15
N LEU A 121 -10.58 9.24 4.36
CA LEU A 121 -10.21 10.12 5.47
C LEU A 121 -10.50 9.52 6.85
N GLU A 122 -11.63 8.82 7.01
CA GLU A 122 -11.97 8.16 8.27
C GLU A 122 -10.93 7.10 8.65
N ILE A 123 -10.56 6.25 7.68
CA ILE A 123 -9.52 5.22 7.85
C ILE A 123 -8.18 5.88 8.19
N LEU A 124 -7.76 6.88 7.41
CA LEU A 124 -6.46 7.56 7.59
C LEU A 124 -6.38 8.27 8.96
N THR A 125 -7.45 8.94 9.39
CA THR A 125 -7.48 9.66 10.68
C THR A 125 -7.32 8.69 11.85
N GLY A 126 -7.94 7.51 11.77
CA GLY A 126 -7.74 6.43 12.75
C GLY A 126 -6.30 5.93 12.75
N LEU A 127 -5.77 5.63 11.56
CA LEU A 127 -4.41 5.14 11.38
C LEU A 127 -3.35 6.09 11.91
N VAL A 128 -3.42 7.39 11.61
CA VAL A 128 -2.44 8.39 12.08
C VAL A 128 -2.31 8.37 13.60
N LYS A 129 -3.42 8.22 14.34
CA LYS A 129 -3.39 8.19 15.82
C LYS A 129 -2.71 6.93 16.35
N GLU A 130 -2.87 5.81 15.68
CA GLU A 130 -2.27 4.55 16.10
C GLU A 130 -0.81 4.43 15.69
N VAL A 131 -0.49 4.79 14.44
CA VAL A 131 0.85 4.69 13.89
C VAL A 131 1.81 5.69 14.57
N LYS A 132 1.31 6.87 14.98
CA LYS A 132 2.08 7.81 15.82
C LYS A 132 2.50 7.22 17.17
N LYS A 133 1.73 6.29 17.75
CA LYS A 133 2.07 5.67 19.05
C LYS A 133 3.18 4.64 18.94
N ILE A 134 3.32 4.01 17.76
CA ILE A 134 4.35 2.99 17.50
C ILE A 134 5.61 3.58 16.83
N ASP A 135 5.58 4.86 16.46
CA ASP A 135 6.67 5.60 15.79
C ASP A 135 7.17 4.94 14.48
N ASP A 136 6.28 4.28 13.73
CA ASP A 136 6.60 3.80 12.38
C ASP A 136 6.53 4.98 11.39
N LYS A 137 7.62 5.74 11.34
CA LYS A 137 7.75 6.94 10.50
C LYS A 137 7.58 6.64 9.01
N LEU A 138 8.06 5.48 8.54
CA LEU A 138 7.93 5.14 7.12
C LEU A 138 6.44 4.98 6.75
N LEU A 139 5.69 4.26 7.58
CA LEU A 139 4.25 4.13 7.39
C LEU A 139 3.51 5.46 7.56
N LEU A 140 3.94 6.34 8.48
CA LEU A 140 3.35 7.68 8.62
C LEU A 140 3.52 8.52 7.35
N VAL A 141 4.67 8.46 6.69
CA VAL A 141 4.88 9.20 5.44
C VAL A 141 3.93 8.67 4.36
N GLU A 142 3.79 7.34 4.20
CA GLU A 142 2.84 6.74 3.24
C GLU A 142 1.40 7.21 3.51
N ILE A 143 0.96 7.18 4.77
CA ILE A 143 -0.37 7.62 5.20
C ILE A 143 -0.60 9.10 4.86
N HIS A 144 0.36 9.97 5.18
CA HIS A 144 0.24 11.41 4.93
C HIS A 144 0.31 11.76 3.43
N VAL A 145 1.01 10.98 2.61
CA VAL A 145 0.99 11.11 1.15
C VAL A 145 -0.40 10.83 0.60
N ILE A 146 -1.06 9.75 1.04
CA ILE A 146 -2.45 9.43 0.64
C ILE A 146 -3.40 10.52 1.15
N GLU A 147 -3.27 10.95 2.41
CA GLU A 147 -4.08 12.03 2.99
C GLU A 147 -3.96 13.35 2.20
N THR A 148 -2.75 13.67 1.74
CA THR A 148 -2.49 14.82 0.85
C THR A 148 -3.30 14.72 -0.44
N LYS A 149 -3.27 13.55 -1.11
CA LYS A 149 -4.03 13.30 -2.34
C LYS A 149 -5.54 13.40 -2.12
N VAL A 150 -6.04 12.85 -1.00
CA VAL A 150 -7.48 12.91 -0.66
C VAL A 150 -7.93 14.34 -0.41
N HIS A 151 -7.18 15.11 0.39
CA HIS A 151 -7.50 16.53 0.64
C HIS A 151 -7.39 17.38 -0.63
N PHE A 152 -6.41 17.11 -1.49
CA PHE A 152 -6.28 17.78 -2.77
C PHE A 152 -7.47 17.49 -3.69
N ALA A 153 -7.92 16.23 -3.76
CA ALA A 153 -9.10 15.85 -4.53
C ALA A 153 -10.37 16.57 -4.04
N LEU A 154 -10.50 16.75 -2.73
CA LEU A 154 -11.58 17.54 -2.09
C LEU A 154 -11.41 19.06 -2.22
N GLN A 155 -10.41 19.55 -2.97
CA GLN A 155 -10.08 20.98 -3.12
C GLN A 155 -9.74 21.68 -1.79
N ASN A 156 -9.35 20.94 -0.76
CA ASN A 156 -8.93 21.49 0.53
C ASN A 156 -7.41 21.68 0.56
N ILE A 157 -6.95 22.73 -0.13
CA ILE A 157 -5.53 23.04 -0.30
C ILE A 157 -4.79 23.25 1.05
N PRO A 158 -5.34 23.99 2.03
CA PRO A 158 -4.65 24.18 3.31
C PRO A 158 -4.39 22.86 4.05
N ARG A 159 -5.36 21.93 4.04
CA ARG A 159 -5.17 20.61 4.66
C ARG A 159 -4.23 19.72 3.86
N ALA A 160 -4.31 19.74 2.53
CA ALA A 160 -3.37 19.00 1.69
C ALA A 160 -1.91 19.42 1.97
N LYS A 161 -1.66 20.73 2.08
CA LYS A 161 -0.34 21.29 2.41
C LYS A 161 0.13 20.91 3.81
N ALA A 162 -0.77 20.92 4.78
CA ALA A 162 -0.47 20.50 6.16
C ALA A 162 -0.07 19.02 6.22
N SER A 163 -0.83 18.13 5.56
CA SER A 163 -0.50 16.70 5.46
C SER A 163 0.82 16.48 4.72
N LEU A 164 1.09 17.21 3.64
CA LEU A 164 2.35 17.10 2.90
C LEU A 164 3.55 17.56 3.72
N THR A 165 3.38 18.62 4.52
CA THR A 165 4.43 19.10 5.44
C THR A 165 4.70 18.06 6.53
N ALA A 166 3.66 17.40 7.05
CA ALA A 166 3.81 16.28 7.98
C ALA A 166 4.53 15.08 7.33
N ALA A 167 4.22 14.76 6.07
CA ALA A 167 4.93 13.74 5.30
C ALA A 167 6.42 14.07 5.17
N LYS A 168 6.78 15.28 4.70
CA LYS A 168 8.17 15.72 4.54
C LYS A 168 8.93 15.76 5.87
N THR A 169 8.28 16.18 6.96
CA THR A 169 8.91 16.21 8.29
C THR A 169 9.29 14.80 8.76
N ASN A 170 8.37 13.84 8.62
CA ASN A 170 8.66 12.45 8.96
C ASN A 170 9.71 11.84 8.01
N ALA A 171 9.65 12.19 6.72
CA ALA A 171 10.59 11.71 5.71
C ALA A 171 12.00 12.30 5.86
N ASN A 172 12.17 13.47 6.47
CA ASN A 172 13.49 13.99 6.81
C ASN A 172 14.08 13.30 8.06
N ALA A 173 13.22 12.79 8.94
CA ALA A 173 13.62 12.10 10.16
C ALA A 173 14.05 10.64 9.92
N ILE A 174 13.79 10.10 8.73
CA ILE A 174 14.22 8.77 8.29
C ILE A 174 14.91 8.92 6.93
N HIS A 175 15.89 8.09 6.57
CA HIS A 175 16.36 8.10 5.18
C HIS A 175 15.27 7.51 4.27
N CYS A 176 14.38 8.35 3.74
CA CYS A 176 13.22 7.92 2.95
C CYS A 176 13.65 7.30 1.60
N PRO A 177 12.94 6.28 1.08
CA PRO A 177 13.22 5.74 -0.25
C PRO A 177 13.10 6.81 -1.35
N PRO A 178 14.00 6.82 -2.37
CA PRO A 178 14.01 7.86 -3.41
C PRO A 178 12.67 8.02 -4.16
N LEU A 179 11.99 6.91 -4.46
CA LEU A 179 10.70 6.95 -5.16
C LEU A 179 9.59 7.66 -4.35
N MET A 180 9.65 7.52 -3.03
CA MET A 180 8.68 8.13 -2.12
C MET A 180 8.97 9.62 -1.93
N GLN A 181 10.25 10.00 -1.93
CA GLN A 181 10.69 11.38 -2.00
C GLN A 181 10.19 12.07 -3.27
N ALA A 182 10.44 11.44 -4.43
CA ALA A 182 9.97 11.92 -5.73
C ALA A 182 8.44 12.12 -5.77
N GLU A 183 7.68 11.22 -5.15
CA GLU A 183 6.23 11.32 -5.06
C GLU A 183 5.77 12.53 -4.21
N MET A 184 6.45 12.82 -3.09
CA MET A 184 6.16 14.02 -2.30
C MET A 184 6.52 15.32 -3.03
N ASP A 185 7.58 15.31 -3.84
CA ASP A 185 7.98 16.47 -4.62
C ASP A 185 7.01 16.70 -5.79
N LEU A 186 6.54 15.64 -6.45
CA LEU A 186 5.45 15.72 -7.42
C LEU A 186 4.19 16.37 -6.80
N LEU A 187 3.77 15.92 -5.61
CA LEU A 187 2.64 16.51 -4.90
C LEU A 187 2.88 17.99 -4.53
N SER A 188 4.13 18.35 -4.22
CA SER A 188 4.49 19.76 -3.95
C SER A 188 4.30 20.62 -5.18
N GLY A 189 4.75 20.15 -6.35
CA GLY A 189 4.54 20.83 -7.63
C GLY A 189 3.06 21.02 -7.94
N VAL A 190 2.25 19.96 -7.78
CA VAL A 190 0.80 19.99 -8.02
C VAL A 190 0.09 21.01 -7.11
N ILE A 191 0.46 21.07 -5.83
CA ILE A 191 -0.10 22.06 -4.89
C ILE A 191 0.35 23.48 -5.25
N SER A 192 1.63 23.69 -5.57
CA SER A 192 2.16 25.00 -5.98
C SER A 192 1.50 25.53 -7.25
N CYS A 193 1.20 24.67 -8.23
CA CYS A 193 0.41 25.03 -9.41
C CYS A 193 -0.98 25.54 -9.03
N ARG A 194 -1.66 24.91 -8.05
CA ARG A 194 -2.97 25.39 -7.58
C ARG A 194 -2.90 26.72 -6.84
N GLU A 195 -1.76 27.05 -6.24
CA GLU A 195 -1.49 28.35 -5.61
C GLU A 195 -1.02 29.42 -6.63
N ASN A 196 -0.95 29.10 -7.93
CA ASN A 196 -0.39 29.93 -9.01
C ASN A 196 1.12 30.23 -8.88
N ASP A 197 1.85 29.46 -8.08
CA ASP A 197 3.31 29.54 -8.01
C ASP A 197 3.96 28.56 -8.99
N TYR A 198 3.84 28.89 -10.28
CA TYR A 198 4.34 28.04 -11.37
C TYR A 198 5.87 27.92 -11.40
N ARG A 199 6.59 28.93 -10.89
CA ARG A 199 8.06 28.92 -10.87
C ARG A 199 8.57 27.88 -9.90
N THR A 200 8.04 27.87 -8.69
CA THR A 200 8.42 26.87 -7.68
C THR A 200 7.89 25.49 -8.06
N ALA A 201 6.68 25.41 -8.66
CA ALA A 201 6.13 24.15 -9.14
C ALA A 201 7.03 23.47 -10.17
N TYR A 202 7.59 24.23 -11.13
CA TYR A 202 8.53 23.70 -12.12
C TYR A 202 9.75 23.04 -11.47
N SER A 203 10.35 23.67 -10.46
CA SER A 203 11.48 23.09 -9.73
C SER A 203 11.11 21.77 -9.08
N TYR A 204 9.95 21.69 -8.42
CA TYR A 204 9.50 20.43 -7.80
C TYR A 204 9.24 19.31 -8.83
N PHE A 205 8.64 19.65 -9.97
CA PHE A 205 8.43 18.67 -11.04
C PHE A 205 9.74 18.17 -11.65
N TYR A 206 10.72 19.05 -11.81
CA TYR A 206 12.05 18.69 -12.31
C TYR A 206 12.76 17.72 -11.37
N GLU A 207 12.79 18.00 -10.06
CA GLU A 207 13.36 17.11 -9.05
C GLU A 207 12.66 15.74 -9.02
N ALA A 208 11.32 15.73 -9.07
CA ALA A 208 10.55 14.50 -9.16
C ALA A 208 10.87 13.71 -10.43
N PHE A 209 11.02 14.37 -11.57
CA PHE A 209 11.39 13.76 -12.85
C PHE A 209 12.78 13.11 -12.79
N GLU A 210 13.80 13.84 -12.33
CA GLU A 210 15.16 13.30 -12.21
C GLU A 210 15.19 12.08 -11.29
N ALA A 211 14.50 12.16 -10.15
CA ALA A 211 14.41 11.06 -9.20
C ALA A 211 13.70 9.82 -9.78
N PHE A 212 12.59 9.98 -10.52
CA PHE A 212 11.92 8.85 -11.17
C PHE A 212 12.75 8.25 -12.32
N ASN A 213 13.42 9.10 -13.10
CA ASN A 213 14.26 8.66 -14.22
C ASN A 213 15.48 7.86 -13.75
N LEU A 214 16.12 8.29 -12.65
CA LEU A 214 17.22 7.56 -12.01
C LEU A 214 16.81 6.17 -11.50
N GLN A 215 15.53 5.98 -11.17
CA GLN A 215 14.98 4.71 -10.69
C GLN A 215 14.33 3.88 -11.81
N HIS A 216 14.49 4.27 -13.08
CA HIS A 216 13.92 3.61 -14.26
C HIS A 216 12.37 3.51 -14.26
N ASP A 217 11.66 4.34 -13.48
CA ASP A 217 10.19 4.40 -13.53
C ASP A 217 9.72 5.39 -14.61
N ARG A 218 9.76 4.93 -15.86
CA ARG A 218 9.44 5.75 -17.03
C ARG A 218 8.01 6.32 -16.98
N ARG A 219 7.04 5.57 -16.45
CA ARG A 219 5.64 6.02 -16.41
C ARG A 219 5.46 7.20 -15.46
N ARG A 220 6.06 7.12 -14.27
CA ARG A 220 5.99 8.23 -13.30
C ARG A 220 6.82 9.42 -13.74
N ALA A 221 7.98 9.19 -14.36
CA ALA A 221 8.78 10.27 -14.96
C ALA A 221 7.98 11.06 -16.02
N GLU A 222 7.28 10.38 -16.93
CA GLU A 222 6.44 11.03 -17.93
C GLU A 222 5.24 11.79 -17.32
N GLN A 223 4.72 11.35 -16.17
CA GLN A 223 3.66 12.06 -15.44
C GLN A 223 4.15 13.37 -14.81
N SER A 224 5.38 13.41 -14.31
CA SER A 224 5.96 14.63 -13.72
C SER A 224 6.18 15.76 -14.74
N LEU A 225 6.18 15.46 -16.04
CA LEU A 225 6.37 16.43 -17.12
C LEU A 225 5.05 17.03 -17.66
N LYS A 226 3.89 16.59 -17.17
CA LYS A 226 2.55 17.03 -17.62
C LYS A 226 1.89 17.97 -16.62
#